data_AF-A0A349K7H4-F1
#
_entry.id   AF-A0A349K7H4-F1
#
_cell.length_a   1.000
_cell.length_b   1.000
_cell.length_c   1.000
_cell.angle_alpha   90.00
_cell.angle_beta   90.00
_cell.angle_gamma   90.00
#
_symmetry.space_group_name_H-M   'P 1'
#
loop_
_entity.id
_entity.type
_entity.pdbx_description
1 polymer ?
#
loop_
_entity_poly.entity_id
_entity_poly.type
_entity_poly.pdbx_seq_one_letter_code
_entity_poly.pdbx_strand_id
1 'polypeptide(L)'
;RDQIAIILDGKELISPVVNSPITAGTAIIQGGDFTLERVKDLALLLESGRLPVPIQLIQERDVDAMLGADSLRKSVIAGIAGLSLVLFFMVLYYRVPGLIASLSLMIYAMIVLTIFKMLPITLTLSGVAAAILSIGMAVDANILIFERMKDELRAGRTMLSSINIGFNRAWPAIRDGNVSTLITCAILYWFSEQLGATIVQGFAIT
;
A
#
# COMPACT_ATOMS: atom_id res chain seq x y z
N ARG A 1 -18.33 47.99 -29.75
CA ARG A 1 -17.21 47.06 -29.94
C ARG A 1 -17.80 45.68 -29.74
N ASP A 2 -17.67 44.80 -30.72
CA ASP A 2 -18.31 43.49 -30.65
C ASP A 2 -17.54 42.59 -29.69
N GLN A 3 -18.26 41.84 -28.87
CA GLN A 3 -17.72 40.92 -27.88
C GLN A 3 -18.29 39.54 -28.13
N ILE A 4 -17.46 38.51 -27.97
CA ILE A 4 -17.90 37.12 -28.04
C ILE A 4 -17.85 36.56 -26.63
N ALA A 5 -19.02 36.37 -26.01
CA ALA A 5 -19.11 35.74 -24.70
C ALA A 5 -18.97 34.22 -24.84
N ILE A 6 -18.06 33.63 -24.06
CA ILE A 6 -17.89 32.19 -23.92
C ILE A 6 -18.56 31.78 -22.61
N ILE A 7 -19.60 30.96 -22.70
CA ILE A 7 -20.42 30.54 -21.56
C ILE A 7 -20.27 29.04 -21.37
N LEU A 8 -20.00 28.61 -20.13
CA LEU A 8 -19.91 27.20 -19.73
C LEU A 8 -20.77 27.00 -18.48
N ASP A 9 -21.60 25.95 -18.48
CA ASP A 9 -22.53 25.62 -17.38
C ASP A 9 -23.42 26.80 -16.93
N GLY A 10 -23.84 27.64 -17.89
CA GLY A 10 -24.67 28.82 -17.64
C GLY A 10 -23.94 30.00 -16.99
N LYS A 11 -22.62 29.91 -16.80
CA LYS A 11 -21.78 31.01 -16.32
C LYS A 11 -20.89 31.55 -17.44
N GLU A 12 -20.82 32.88 -17.54
CA GLU A 12 -19.88 33.54 -18.45
C GLU A 12 -18.45 33.32 -17.96
N LEU A 13 -17.61 32.68 -18.79
CA LEU A 13 -16.20 32.45 -18.50
C LEU A 13 -15.37 33.70 -18.87
N ILE A 14 -15.53 34.18 -20.10
CA ILE A 14 -14.87 35.37 -20.65
C ILE A 14 -15.70 35.99 -21.79
N SER A 15 -15.54 37.30 -22.01
CA SER A 15 -16.13 38.06 -23.12
C SER A 15 -15.08 38.90 -23.87
N PRO A 16 -14.12 38.26 -24.56
CA PRO A 16 -13.09 38.99 -25.32
C PRO A 16 -13.69 39.85 -26.43
N VAL A 17 -13.04 40.99 -26.66
CA VAL A 17 -13.38 41.90 -27.75
C VAL A 17 -12.86 41.36 -29.07
N VAL A 18 -13.67 41.45 -30.13
CA VAL A 18 -13.27 41.05 -31.48
C VAL A 18 -12.39 42.15 -32.10
N ASN A 19 -11.11 41.85 -32.28
CA ASN A 19 -10.14 42.79 -32.86
C ASN A 19 -9.97 42.63 -34.38
N SER A 20 -10.12 41.42 -34.90
CA SER A 20 -9.94 41.11 -36.33
C SER A 20 -10.85 39.96 -36.78
N PRO A 21 -11.22 39.89 -38.07
CA PRO A 21 -11.98 38.77 -38.62
C PRO A 21 -11.20 37.44 -38.50
N ILE A 22 -11.89 36.35 -38.15
CA ILE A 22 -11.31 35.00 -38.05
C ILE A 22 -11.49 34.28 -39.39
N THR A 23 -10.50 34.34 -40.27
CA THR A 23 -10.56 33.72 -41.62
C THR A 23 -9.82 32.38 -41.72
N ALA A 24 -8.86 32.14 -40.83
CA ALA A 24 -7.99 30.96 -40.86
C ALA A 24 -8.43 29.82 -39.90
N GLY A 25 -9.62 29.93 -39.31
CA GLY A 25 -10.12 28.95 -38.32
C GLY A 25 -9.37 28.94 -36.98
N THR A 26 -8.46 29.91 -36.76
CA THR A 26 -7.71 30.07 -35.51
C THR A 26 -7.92 31.48 -34.97
N ALA A 27 -8.04 31.60 -33.65
CA ALA A 27 -8.23 32.87 -32.97
C ALA A 27 -7.36 32.93 -31.71
N ILE A 28 -6.98 34.14 -31.32
CA ILE A 28 -6.21 34.39 -30.11
C ILE A 28 -7.04 35.25 -29.19
N ILE A 29 -7.28 34.75 -27.98
CA ILE A 29 -7.95 35.48 -26.92
C ILE A 29 -6.89 36.30 -26.18
N GLN A 30 -7.06 37.61 -26.12
CA GLN A 30 -6.13 38.55 -25.47
C GLN A 30 -6.89 39.48 -24.53
N GLY A 31 -6.29 39.87 -23.41
CA GLY A 31 -6.92 40.66 -22.35
C GLY A 31 -5.96 40.96 -21.18
N GLY A 32 -6.36 41.85 -20.27
CA GLY A 32 -5.51 42.35 -19.19
C GLY A 32 -5.52 41.49 -17.90
N ASP A 33 -6.47 40.58 -17.78
CA ASP A 33 -6.74 39.73 -16.60
C ASP A 33 -6.21 38.29 -16.74
N PHE A 34 -5.45 38.00 -17.79
CA PHE A 34 -4.91 36.67 -18.07
C PHE A 34 -3.58 36.42 -17.34
N THR A 35 -3.66 35.90 -16.11
CA THR A 35 -2.52 35.29 -15.43
C THR A 35 -2.20 33.91 -16.01
N LEU A 36 -0.98 33.40 -15.84
CA LEU A 36 -0.57 32.08 -16.35
C LEU A 36 -1.51 30.96 -15.86
N GLU A 37 -1.88 31.01 -14.58
CA GLU A 37 -2.79 30.05 -13.95
C GLU A 37 -4.19 30.13 -14.57
N ARG A 38 -4.73 31.35 -14.73
CA ARG A 38 -6.03 31.58 -15.36
C ARG A 38 -6.07 31.08 -16.80
N VAL A 39 -5.00 31.33 -17.58
CA VAL A 39 -4.92 30.87 -18.98
C VAL A 39 -4.90 29.35 -19.06
N LYS A 40 -4.16 28.67 -18.17
CA LYS A 40 -4.13 27.20 -18.12
C LYS A 40 -5.50 26.61 -17.78
N ASP A 41 -6.16 27.14 -16.76
CA ASP A 41 -7.50 26.69 -16.37
C ASP A 41 -8.51 26.93 -17.50
N LEU A 42 -8.45 28.09 -18.15
CA LEU A 42 -9.35 28.42 -19.25
C LEU A 42 -9.12 27.53 -20.47
N ALA A 43 -7.85 27.27 -20.80
CA ALA A 43 -7.49 26.34 -21.88
C ALA A 43 -7.98 24.93 -21.57
N LEU A 44 -7.78 24.44 -20.35
CA LEU A 44 -8.26 23.12 -19.92
C LEU A 44 -9.79 23.01 -20.04
N LEU A 45 -10.52 24.03 -19.57
CA LEU A 45 -11.98 24.06 -19.66
C LEU A 45 -12.46 24.06 -21.11
N LEU A 46 -11.82 24.86 -21.98
CA LEU A 46 -12.15 24.93 -23.42
C LEU A 46 -11.80 23.63 -24.16
N GLU A 47 -10.67 22.98 -23.84
CA GLU A 47 -10.23 21.71 -24.44
C GLU A 47 -11.06 20.51 -23.94
N SER A 48 -11.46 20.52 -22.67
CA SER A 48 -12.25 19.44 -22.08
C SER A 48 -13.64 19.30 -22.71
N GLY A 49 -14.11 20.36 -23.39
CA GLY A 49 -15.36 20.37 -24.12
C GLY A 49 -16.58 20.21 -23.21
N ARG A 50 -17.71 19.83 -23.81
CA ARG A 50 -18.94 19.52 -23.05
C ARG A 50 -18.91 18.07 -22.59
N LEU A 51 -19.11 17.86 -21.30
CA LEU A 51 -19.44 16.53 -20.79
C LEU A 51 -20.82 16.12 -21.36
N PRO A 52 -20.96 14.92 -21.95
CA PRO A 52 -22.20 14.50 -22.59
C PRO A 52 -23.35 14.28 -21.60
N VAL A 53 -23.05 14.14 -20.30
CA VAL A 53 -24.00 13.82 -19.24
C VAL A 53 -23.58 14.56 -17.95
N PRO A 54 -24.53 15.10 -17.14
CA PRO A 54 -24.18 15.69 -15.86
C PRO A 54 -23.57 14.64 -14.93
N ILE A 55 -22.36 14.90 -14.44
CA ILE A 55 -21.69 14.03 -13.46
C ILE A 55 -22.12 14.46 -12.06
N GLN A 56 -22.46 13.49 -11.21
CA GLN A 56 -22.66 13.71 -9.79
C GLN A 56 -21.49 13.12 -9.03
N LEU A 57 -20.90 13.91 -8.13
CA LEU A 57 -19.84 13.44 -7.25
C LEU A 57 -20.45 12.48 -6.22
N ILE A 58 -20.22 11.18 -6.39
CA ILE A 58 -20.73 10.15 -5.48
C ILE A 58 -19.89 10.10 -4.19
N GLN A 59 -18.57 10.24 -4.33
CA GLN A 59 -17.63 10.22 -3.22
C GLN A 59 -16.32 10.88 -3.62
N GLU A 60 -15.80 11.75 -2.75
CA GLU A 60 -14.47 12.33 -2.85
C GLU A 60 -13.69 12.01 -1.58
N ARG A 61 -12.41 11.68 -1.75
CA ARG A 61 -11.49 11.46 -0.65
C ARG A 61 -10.24 12.27 -0.93
N ASP A 62 -10.12 13.36 -0.20
CA ASP A 62 -8.90 14.15 -0.18
C ASP A 62 -8.08 13.77 1.06
N VAL A 63 -6.81 13.49 0.88
CA VAL A 63 -5.89 13.09 1.95
C VAL A 63 -4.67 13.99 1.88
N ASP A 64 -4.53 14.83 2.90
CA ASP A 64 -3.39 15.72 3.00
C ASP A 64 -2.07 14.92 3.07
N ALA A 65 -1.09 15.35 2.27
CA ALA A 65 0.24 14.77 2.24
C ALA A 65 0.89 14.75 3.63
N MET A 66 0.58 15.74 4.49
CA MET A 66 1.10 15.78 5.86
C MET A 66 0.59 14.61 6.72
N LEU A 67 -0.68 14.23 6.58
CA LEU A 67 -1.27 13.08 7.27
C LEU A 67 -0.68 11.76 6.77
N GLY A 68 -0.42 11.67 5.46
CA GLY A 68 0.26 10.51 4.86
C GLY A 68 1.67 10.30 5.42
N ALA A 69 2.47 11.38 5.48
CA ALA A 69 3.83 11.33 6.00
C ALA A 69 3.87 10.98 7.51
N ASP A 70 2.97 11.56 8.31
CA ASP A 70 2.88 11.25 9.74
C ASP A 70 2.46 9.79 9.98
N SER A 71 1.47 9.30 9.22
CA SER A 71 1.01 7.91 9.32
C SER A 71 2.12 6.92 8.95
N LEU A 72 2.85 7.17 7.86
CA LEU A 72 3.99 6.35 7.47
C LEU A 72 5.06 6.32 8.57
N ARG A 73 5.41 7.49 9.13
CA ARG A 73 6.39 7.58 10.21
C ARG A 73 5.97 6.79 11.44
N LYS A 74 4.71 6.93 11.86
CA LYS A 74 4.14 6.19 12.99
C LYS A 74 4.17 4.68 12.74
N SER A 75 3.79 4.23 11.55
CA SER A 75 3.82 2.80 11.20
C SER A 75 5.25 2.23 11.16
N VAL A 76 6.22 2.99 10.65
CA VAL A 76 7.64 2.56 10.67
C VAL A 76 8.15 2.45 12.11
N ILE A 77 7.86 3.43 12.96
CA ILE A 77 8.25 3.39 14.38
C ILE A 77 7.59 2.21 15.08
N ALA A 78 6.29 1.99 14.88
CA ALA A 78 5.56 0.86 15.44
C ALA A 78 6.13 -0.49 14.96
N GLY A 79 6.46 -0.60 13.67
CA GLY A 79 7.09 -1.79 13.09
C GLY A 79 8.46 -2.09 13.68
N ILE A 80 9.33 -1.08 13.81
CA ILE A 80 10.66 -1.23 14.41
C ILE A 80 10.54 -1.61 15.90
N ALA A 81 9.65 -0.94 16.64
CA ALA A 81 9.43 -1.24 18.06
C ALA A 81 8.89 -2.67 18.25
N GLY A 82 7.91 -3.08 17.45
CA GLY A 82 7.35 -4.43 17.47
C GLY A 82 8.38 -5.50 17.12
N LEU A 83 9.13 -5.30 16.03
CA LEU A 83 10.21 -6.20 15.63
C LEU A 83 11.28 -6.31 16.73
N SER A 84 11.69 -5.19 17.32
CA SER A 84 12.69 -5.17 18.40
C SER A 84 12.21 -5.96 19.63
N LEU A 85 10.94 -5.80 20.01
CA LEU A 85 10.34 -6.51 21.14
C LEU A 85 10.28 -8.02 20.89
N VAL A 86 9.93 -8.43 19.67
CA VAL A 86 9.90 -9.85 19.27
C VAL A 86 11.30 -10.46 19.24
N LEU A 87 12.29 -9.77 18.67
CA LEU A 87 13.69 -10.20 18.68
C LEU A 87 14.22 -10.34 20.11
N PHE A 88 13.91 -9.36 20.97
CA PHE A 88 14.29 -9.39 22.38
C PHE A 88 13.67 -10.58 23.12
N PHE A 89 12.38 -10.83 22.92
CA PHE A 89 11.68 -11.98 23.49
C PHE A 89 12.29 -13.31 23.03
N MET A 90 12.59 -13.43 21.73
CA MET A 90 13.22 -14.61 21.14
C MET A 90 14.57 -14.93 21.78
N VAL A 91 15.44 -13.92 21.90
CA VAL A 91 16.77 -14.09 22.49
C VAL A 91 16.69 -14.44 23.97
N LEU A 92 15.83 -13.79 24.74
CA LEU A 92 15.68 -14.07 26.17
C LEU A 92 15.13 -15.47 26.45
N TYR A 93 14.06 -15.87 25.76
CA TYR A 93 13.37 -17.12 26.04
C TYR A 93 14.08 -18.33 25.41
N TYR A 94 14.55 -18.21 24.17
CA TYR A 94 15.15 -19.31 23.41
C TYR A 94 16.69 -19.29 23.37
N ARG A 95 17.36 -18.28 23.94
CA ARG A 95 18.84 -18.17 24.00
C ARG A 95 19.51 -18.32 22.62
N VAL A 96 20.34 -19.35 22.43
CA VAL A 96 21.13 -19.58 21.19
C VAL A 96 20.22 -19.90 19.99
N PRO A 97 19.25 -20.82 20.07
CA PRO A 97 18.23 -20.97 19.02
C PRO A 97 17.48 -19.67 18.70
N GLY A 98 17.18 -18.85 19.71
CA GLY A 98 16.53 -17.55 19.54
C GLY A 98 17.35 -16.56 18.71
N LEU A 99 18.67 -16.54 18.89
CA LEU A 99 19.60 -15.76 18.05
C LEU A 99 19.58 -16.20 16.58
N ILE A 100 19.54 -17.51 16.33
CA ILE A 100 19.50 -18.06 14.96
C ILE A 100 18.18 -17.68 14.29
N ALA A 101 17.04 -17.82 14.99
CA ALA A 101 15.74 -17.39 14.46
C ALA A 101 15.66 -15.89 14.23
N SER A 102 16.27 -15.09 15.11
CA SER A 102 16.38 -13.64 14.95
C SER A 102 17.13 -13.24 13.68
N LEU A 103 18.24 -13.93 13.38
CA LEU A 103 18.99 -13.72 12.14
C LEU A 103 18.15 -14.12 10.91
N SER A 104 17.48 -15.27 10.96
CA SER A 104 16.58 -15.74 9.90
C SER A 104 15.45 -14.74 9.63
N LEU A 105 14.85 -14.19 10.68
CA LEU A 105 13.82 -13.15 10.58
C LEU A 105 14.33 -11.88 9.92
N MET A 106 15.55 -11.46 10.26
CA MET A 106 16.17 -10.28 9.66
C MET A 106 16.40 -10.47 8.15
N ILE A 107 16.84 -11.66 7.75
CA ILE A 107 17.02 -12.03 6.34
C ILE A 107 15.66 -12.04 5.64
N TYR A 108 14.64 -12.66 6.25
CA TYR A 108 13.27 -12.67 5.72
C TYR A 108 12.75 -11.25 5.49
N ALA A 109 12.86 -10.36 6.47
CA ALA A 109 12.43 -8.97 6.35
C ALA A 109 13.18 -8.23 5.22
N MET A 110 14.50 -8.44 5.09
CA MET A 110 15.28 -7.86 3.99
C MET A 110 14.84 -8.37 2.61
N ILE A 111 14.54 -9.67 2.48
CA ILE A 111 14.04 -10.25 1.24
C ILE A 111 12.69 -9.63 0.87
N VAL A 112 11.76 -9.55 1.82
CA VAL A 112 10.43 -8.95 1.60
C VAL A 112 10.56 -7.50 1.14
N LEU A 113 11.37 -6.69 1.82
CA LEU A 113 11.61 -5.29 1.42
C LEU A 113 12.28 -5.17 0.05
N THR A 114 13.18 -6.10 -0.29
CA THR A 114 13.82 -6.13 -1.61
C THR A 114 12.79 -6.46 -2.71
N ILE A 115 11.88 -7.39 -2.46
CA ILE A 115 10.79 -7.72 -3.37
C ILE A 115 9.88 -6.51 -3.60
N PHE A 116 9.50 -5.78 -2.55
CA PHE A 116 8.70 -4.56 -2.68
C PHE A 116 9.41 -3.45 -3.45
N LYS A 117 10.75 -3.40 -3.39
CA LYS A 117 11.54 -2.46 -4.19
C LYS A 117 11.63 -2.87 -5.67
N MET A 118 11.65 -4.18 -5.96
CA MET A 118 11.77 -4.68 -7.33
C MET A 118 10.44 -4.71 -8.07
N LEU A 119 9.34 -5.01 -7.38
CA LEU A 119 8.01 -5.00 -7.95
C LEU A 119 7.42 -3.59 -7.86
N PRO A 120 6.79 -3.05 -8.93
CA PRO A 120 6.18 -1.72 -8.93
C PRO A 120 4.84 -1.72 -8.16
N ILE A 121 4.85 -2.17 -6.91
CA ILE A 121 3.67 -2.23 -6.04
C ILE A 121 3.60 -0.93 -5.24
N THR A 122 2.43 -0.29 -5.22
CA THR A 122 2.18 0.88 -4.38
C THR A 122 1.97 0.45 -2.93
N LEU A 123 2.92 0.77 -2.06
CA LEU A 123 2.81 0.46 -0.64
C LEU A 123 1.86 1.45 0.05
N THR A 124 0.64 0.99 0.32
CA THR A 124 -0.36 1.75 1.09
C THR A 124 -0.14 1.61 2.60
N LEU A 125 -0.80 2.44 3.41
CA LEU A 125 -0.75 2.32 4.87
C LEU A 125 -1.19 0.92 5.37
N SER A 126 -2.20 0.34 4.71
CA SER A 126 -2.67 -1.02 4.97
C SER A 126 -1.66 -2.09 4.52
N GLY A 127 -0.92 -1.86 3.42
CA GLY A 127 0.21 -2.71 3.03
C GLY A 127 1.30 -2.72 4.09
N VAL A 128 1.65 -1.57 4.68
CA VAL A 128 2.61 -1.52 5.80
C VAL A 128 2.13 -2.36 6.99
N ALA A 129 0.83 -2.32 7.31
CA ALA A 129 0.27 -3.14 8.38
C ALA A 129 0.34 -4.64 8.06
N ALA A 130 0.05 -5.04 6.81
CA ALA A 130 0.22 -6.42 6.34
C ALA A 130 1.69 -6.90 6.45
N ALA A 131 2.64 -6.06 6.04
CA ALA A 131 4.06 -6.38 6.16
C ALA A 131 4.47 -6.64 7.63
N ILE A 132 3.99 -5.81 8.57
CA ILE A 132 4.24 -6.01 10.00
C ILE A 132 3.61 -7.32 10.49
N LEU A 133 2.38 -7.62 10.08
CA LEU A 133 1.71 -8.88 10.43
C LEU A 133 2.48 -10.10 9.89
N SER A 134 2.93 -10.02 8.65
CA SER A 134 3.67 -11.08 7.95
C SER A 134 4.99 -11.41 8.68
N ILE A 135 5.71 -10.38 9.13
CA ILE A 135 6.89 -10.53 10.00
C ILE A 135 6.53 -11.28 11.29
N GLY A 136 5.39 -10.97 11.93
CA GLY A 136 4.92 -11.67 13.13
C GLY A 136 4.63 -13.16 12.88
N MET A 137 3.98 -13.49 11.76
CA MET A 137 3.71 -14.88 11.39
C MET A 137 4.98 -15.66 11.05
N ALA A 138 5.97 -15.01 10.43
CA ALA A 138 7.27 -15.62 10.15
C ALA A 138 8.01 -16.04 11.44
N VAL A 139 7.80 -15.30 12.54
CA VAL A 139 8.35 -15.62 13.86
C VAL A 139 7.62 -16.80 14.48
N ASP A 140 6.29 -16.83 14.43
CA ASP A 140 5.47 -17.89 15.03
C ASP A 140 5.84 -19.29 14.50
N ALA A 141 6.10 -19.41 13.20
CA ALA A 141 6.56 -20.66 12.61
C ALA A 141 7.88 -21.16 13.23
N ASN A 142 8.83 -20.26 13.48
CA ASN A 142 10.11 -20.60 14.11
C ASN A 142 9.92 -21.00 15.59
N ILE A 143 9.05 -20.30 16.32
CA ILE A 143 8.69 -20.63 17.72
C ILE A 143 8.13 -22.04 17.80
N LEU A 144 7.17 -22.36 16.92
CA LEU A 144 6.51 -23.66 16.93
C LEU A 144 7.50 -24.81 16.71
N ILE A 145 8.43 -24.66 15.75
CA ILE A 145 9.49 -25.65 15.51
C ILE A 145 10.35 -25.84 16.77
N PHE A 146 10.73 -24.75 17.43
CA PHE A 146 11.57 -24.82 18.62
C PHE A 146 10.86 -25.41 19.84
N GLU A 147 9.57 -25.12 20.05
CA GLU A 147 8.79 -25.79 21.10
C GLU A 147 8.71 -27.30 20.84
N ARG A 148 8.38 -27.71 19.61
CA ARG A 148 8.35 -29.14 19.26
C ARG A 148 9.72 -29.82 19.40
N MET A 149 10.80 -29.15 19.02
CA MET A 149 12.16 -29.66 19.21
C MET A 149 12.50 -29.80 20.70
N LYS A 150 12.11 -28.83 21.53
CA LYS A 150 12.34 -28.83 22.98
C LYS A 150 11.56 -29.93 23.70
N ASP A 151 10.34 -30.23 23.26
CA ASP A 151 9.56 -31.39 23.73
C ASP A 151 10.31 -32.71 23.49
N GLU A 152 10.86 -32.90 22.28
CA GLU A 152 11.60 -34.12 21.93
C GLU A 152 12.96 -34.21 22.65
N LEU A 153 13.62 -33.08 22.90
CA LEU A 153 14.84 -33.04 23.72
C LEU A 153 14.55 -33.43 25.17
N ARG A 154 13.43 -32.96 25.73
CA ARG A 154 12.98 -33.35 27.08
C ARG A 154 12.60 -34.81 27.18
N ALA A 155 12.15 -35.42 26.09
CA ALA A 155 11.90 -36.85 25.99
C ALA A 155 13.21 -37.69 25.90
N GLY A 156 14.39 -37.08 25.99
CA GLY A 156 15.68 -37.77 26.03
C GLY A 156 16.27 -38.12 24.66
N ARG A 157 15.71 -37.58 23.57
CA ARG A 157 16.25 -37.81 22.22
C ARG A 157 17.52 -37.00 21.96
N THR A 158 18.32 -37.47 21.01
CA THR A 158 19.53 -36.76 20.55
C THR A 158 19.16 -35.50 19.77
N MET A 159 20.01 -34.47 19.82
CA MET A 159 19.76 -33.16 19.19
C MET A 159 19.36 -33.28 17.71
N LEU A 160 20.08 -34.09 16.92
CA LEU A 160 19.79 -34.30 15.50
C LEU A 160 18.43 -34.99 15.27
N SER A 161 18.07 -35.94 16.13
CA SER A 161 16.77 -36.61 16.07
C SER A 161 15.63 -35.64 16.43
N SER A 162 15.81 -34.83 17.47
CA SER A 162 14.82 -33.85 17.92
C SER A 162 14.57 -32.75 16.90
N ILE A 163 15.58 -32.32 16.14
CA ILE A 163 15.41 -31.35 15.03
C ILE A 163 14.52 -31.96 13.94
N ASN A 164 14.83 -33.16 13.45
CA ASN A 164 14.06 -33.81 12.38
C ASN A 164 12.61 -34.07 12.79
N ILE A 165 12.38 -34.56 14.01
CA ILE A 165 11.03 -34.86 14.51
C ILE A 165 10.27 -33.57 14.80
N GLY A 166 10.92 -32.57 15.40
CA GLY A 166 10.34 -31.27 15.66
C GLY A 166 9.85 -30.60 14.38
N PHE A 167 10.67 -30.63 13.31
CA PHE A 167 10.30 -30.10 12.00
C PHE A 167 9.12 -30.86 11.38
N ASN A 168 9.18 -32.21 11.37
CA ASN A 168 8.09 -33.03 10.82
C ASN A 168 6.76 -32.85 11.56
N ARG A 169 6.78 -32.64 12.89
CA ARG A 169 5.58 -32.41 13.69
C ARG A 169 5.04 -30.99 13.55
N ALA A 170 5.89 -29.99 13.36
CA ALA A 170 5.49 -28.60 13.18
C ALA A 170 5.00 -28.30 11.76
N TRP A 171 5.54 -29.00 10.75
CA TRP A 171 5.27 -28.73 9.33
C TRP A 171 3.79 -28.68 8.94
N PRO A 172 2.91 -29.63 9.35
CA PRO A 172 1.50 -29.58 8.98
C PRO A 172 0.81 -28.30 9.48
N ALA A 173 1.05 -27.92 10.74
CA ALA A 173 0.46 -26.72 11.33
C ALA A 173 0.94 -25.44 10.64
N ILE A 174 2.24 -25.34 10.32
CA ILE A 174 2.81 -24.19 9.62
C ILE A 174 2.23 -24.07 8.20
N ARG A 175 2.17 -25.19 7.48
CA ARG A 175 1.62 -25.23 6.13
C ARG A 175 0.15 -24.84 6.14
N ASP A 176 -0.65 -25.46 6.99
CA ASP A 176 -2.10 -25.25 7.02
C ASP A 176 -2.43 -23.80 7.44
N GLY A 177 -1.65 -23.21 8.36
CA GLY A 177 -1.77 -21.80 8.73
C GLY A 177 -1.43 -20.82 7.60
N ASN A 178 -0.32 -21.05 6.88
CA ASN A 178 0.05 -20.21 5.73
C ASN A 178 -0.92 -20.37 4.55
N VAL A 179 -1.42 -21.59 4.30
CA VAL A 179 -2.43 -21.84 3.27
C VAL A 179 -3.74 -21.11 3.61
N SER A 180 -4.19 -21.15 4.87
CA SER A 180 -5.36 -20.39 5.29
C SER A 180 -5.16 -18.89 5.06
N THR A 181 -3.98 -18.36 5.38
CA THR A 181 -3.66 -16.95 5.18
C THR A 181 -3.66 -16.57 3.70
N LEU A 182 -3.09 -17.42 2.84
CA LEU A 182 -3.08 -17.22 1.39
C LEU A 182 -4.50 -17.23 0.82
N ILE A 183 -5.36 -18.14 1.28
CA ILE A 183 -6.79 -18.16 0.91
C ILE A 183 -7.48 -16.86 1.34
N THR A 184 -7.23 -16.37 2.56
CA THR A 184 -7.76 -15.09 3.03
C THR A 184 -7.29 -13.93 2.15
N CYS A 185 -6.00 -13.84 1.83
CA CYS A 185 -5.48 -12.82 0.94
C CYS A 185 -6.10 -12.89 -0.46
N ALA A 186 -6.28 -14.09 -1.01
CA ALA A 186 -6.93 -14.29 -2.31
C ALA A 186 -8.39 -13.79 -2.31
N ILE A 187 -9.14 -14.09 -1.24
CA ILE A 187 -10.52 -13.61 -1.07
C ILE A 187 -10.54 -12.08 -0.93
N LEU A 188 -9.65 -11.50 -0.12
CA LEU A 188 -9.58 -10.05 0.08
C LEU A 188 -9.21 -9.32 -1.21
N TYR A 189 -8.27 -9.86 -1.98
CA TYR A 189 -7.88 -9.31 -3.28
C TYR A 189 -9.05 -9.34 -4.27
N TRP A 190 -9.71 -10.50 -4.42
CA TRP A 190 -10.85 -10.68 -5.33
C TRP A 190 -12.04 -9.78 -4.94
N PHE A 191 -12.35 -9.70 -3.65
CA PHE A 191 -13.43 -8.85 -3.13
C PHE A 191 -13.11 -7.36 -3.33
N SER A 192 -11.85 -6.97 -3.11
CA SER A 192 -11.40 -5.59 -3.32
C SER A 192 -11.53 -5.17 -4.79
N GLU A 193 -11.23 -6.06 -5.73
CA GLU A 193 -11.31 -5.78 -7.17
C GLU A 193 -12.77 -5.57 -7.63
N GLN A 194 -13.72 -6.34 -7.09
CA GLN A 194 -15.14 -6.22 -7.46
C GLN A 194 -15.85 -5.01 -6.82
N LEU A 195 -15.52 -4.65 -5.58
CA LEU A 195 -16.23 -3.62 -4.81
C LEU A 195 -15.51 -2.27 -4.76
N GLY A 196 -14.35 -2.14 -5.41
CA GLY A 196 -13.57 -0.90 -5.45
C GLY A 196 -12.97 -0.51 -4.10
N ALA A 197 -12.81 -1.46 -3.18
CA ALA A 197 -12.30 -1.22 -1.82
C ALA A 197 -10.76 -1.14 -1.80
N THR A 198 -10.20 -0.12 -2.46
CA THR A 198 -8.74 0.07 -2.67
C THR A 198 -7.89 0.04 -1.39
N ILE A 199 -8.47 0.33 -0.23
CA ILE A 199 -7.76 0.26 1.07
C ILE A 199 -7.30 -1.18 1.37
N VAL A 200 -8.10 -2.20 1.04
CA VAL A 200 -7.81 -3.58 1.45
C VAL A 200 -6.91 -4.30 0.43
N GLN A 201 -6.88 -3.80 -0.81
CA GLN A 201 -6.04 -4.34 -1.88
C GLN A 201 -4.56 -4.39 -1.51
N GLY A 202 -4.03 -3.28 -0.96
CA GLY A 202 -2.64 -3.20 -0.55
C GLY A 202 -2.30 -4.19 0.57
N PHE A 203 -3.24 -4.44 1.50
CA PHE A 203 -3.05 -5.44 2.56
C PHE A 203 -2.98 -6.86 1.98
N ALA A 204 -3.81 -7.19 1.00
CA ALA A 204 -3.87 -8.53 0.42
C ALA A 204 -2.67 -8.86 -0.50
N ILE A 205 -2.08 -7.85 -1.15
CA ILE A 205 -0.92 -8.01 -2.04
C ILE A 205 0.39 -8.19 -1.25
N THR A 206 0.49 -7.52 -0.10
CA THR A 206 1.73 -7.40 0.70
C THR A 206 1.94 -8.63 1.58
#